data_AF-A0A7W1S0C2-F1
#
_entry.id   AF-A0A7W1S0C2-F1
#
_cell.length_a   1.000
_cell.length_b   1.000
_cell.length_c   1.000
_cell.angle_alpha   90.00
_cell.angle_beta   90.00
_cell.angle_gamma   90.00
#
_symmetry.space_group_name_H-M   'P 1'
#
loop_
_entity.id
_entity.type
_entity.pdbx_description
1 polymer ?
#
loop_
_entity_poly.entity_id
_entity_poly.type
_entity_poly.pdbx_seq_one_letter_code
_entity_poly.pdbx_strand_id
1 'polypeptide(L)'
;MNAFCRYAAGVVAIVAFTACDDRDAPAPTDASVDGVAGAKVDSSRLRHGEQIPFEHSWDLKLPGPVHTSWTGAAVPDLVFFQLDSDDHEIYAVDAMSGRTRWVSEPLPKA
;
A
#
# COMPACT_ATOMS: atom_id res chain seq x y z
N MET A 1 25.70 -70.65 17.44
CA MET A 1 26.76 -69.64 17.19
C MET A 1 26.25 -68.32 17.80
N ASN A 2 26.28 -68.22 19.13
CA ASN A 2 27.34 -67.61 19.98
C ASN A 2 27.26 -66.07 19.88
N ALA A 3 26.61 -65.34 20.79
CA ALA A 3 26.91 -65.05 22.22
C ALA A 3 27.71 -63.74 22.40
N PHE A 4 27.45 -63.07 23.55
CA PHE A 4 28.20 -61.97 24.19
C PHE A 4 27.90 -60.54 23.68
N CYS A 5 27.89 -59.49 24.52
CA CYS A 5 27.98 -59.36 25.97
C CYS A 5 27.39 -57.99 26.36
N ARG A 6 26.91 -57.88 27.59
CA ARG A 6 26.57 -56.63 28.29
C ARG A 6 27.85 -55.81 28.50
N TYR A 7 27.80 -54.48 28.44
CA TYR A 7 28.60 -53.64 29.36
C TYR A 7 27.98 -52.24 29.49
N ALA A 8 27.64 -51.89 30.72
CA ALA A 8 27.25 -50.56 31.13
C ALA A 8 28.50 -49.72 31.43
N ALA A 9 28.26 -48.43 31.65
CA ALA A 9 29.12 -47.42 32.27
C ALA A 9 29.88 -46.50 31.32
N GLY A 10 29.41 -45.25 31.31
CA GLY A 10 30.22 -44.06 31.58
C GLY A 10 31.23 -43.66 30.51
N VAL A 11 31.01 -42.51 29.88
CA VAL A 11 31.68 -41.24 30.24
C VAL A 11 31.20 -40.19 29.24
N VAL A 12 30.76 -39.05 29.79
CA VAL A 12 30.40 -37.84 29.06
C VAL A 12 31.65 -37.28 28.37
N ALA A 13 31.53 -36.94 27.08
CA ALA A 13 32.37 -35.92 26.45
C ALA A 13 31.55 -35.22 25.36
N ILE A 14 30.98 -34.08 25.73
CA ILE A 14 30.42 -33.11 24.77
C ILE A 14 31.61 -32.52 24.03
N VAL A 15 31.66 -32.68 22.71
CA VAL A 15 32.52 -31.86 21.86
C VAL A 15 31.63 -31.14 20.86
N ALA A 16 31.31 -29.90 21.20
CA ALA A 16 30.77 -28.95 20.25
C ALA A 16 31.93 -28.48 19.36
N PHE A 17 31.93 -28.88 18.09
CA PHE A 17 32.66 -28.15 17.07
C PHE A 17 31.65 -27.27 16.34
N THR A 18 31.72 -25.98 16.67
CA THR A 18 31.11 -24.89 15.92
C THR A 18 31.69 -24.89 14.52
N ALA A 19 30.95 -25.43 13.55
CA ALA A 19 31.19 -25.16 12.15
C ALA A 19 30.57 -23.80 11.82
N CYS A 20 31.25 -22.72 12.19
CA CYS A 20 31.03 -21.42 11.56
C CYS A 20 31.81 -21.46 10.24
N ASP A 21 31.08 -21.70 9.15
CA ASP A 21 31.54 -21.48 7.78
C ASP A 21 31.86 -19.98 7.67
N ASP A 22 33.15 -19.61 7.68
CA ASP A 22 33.60 -18.25 7.39
C ASP A 22 33.29 -17.93 5.93
N ARG A 23 32.08 -17.42 5.68
CA ARG A 23 31.79 -16.70 4.45
C ARG A 23 32.33 -15.29 4.64
N ASP A 24 33.48 -15.03 4.04
CA ASP A 24 33.93 -13.68 3.70
C ASP A 24 32.91 -13.06 2.74
N ALA A 25 31.77 -12.64 3.29
CA ALA A 25 30.83 -11.79 2.58
C ALA A 25 31.42 -10.38 2.60
N PRO A 26 31.73 -9.77 1.45
CA PRO A 26 32.14 -8.38 1.44
C PRO A 26 31.05 -7.55 2.10
N ALA A 27 31.43 -6.72 3.07
CA ALA A 27 30.51 -5.81 3.75
C ALA A 27 29.74 -5.01 2.69
N PRO A 28 28.40 -4.92 2.77
CA PRO A 28 27.66 -4.08 1.85
C PRO A 28 28.15 -2.65 2.03
N THR A 29 28.64 -2.06 0.94
CA THR A 29 28.96 -0.63 0.94
C THR A 29 27.64 0.10 0.71
N ASP A 30 27.23 0.92 1.67
CA ASP A 30 26.11 1.86 1.52
C ASP A 30 26.53 3.02 0.60
N ALA A 31 26.88 2.69 -0.64
CA ALA A 31 27.11 3.66 -1.68
C ALA A 31 25.74 4.12 -2.20
N SER A 32 25.25 5.25 -1.68
CA SER A 32 24.21 6.01 -2.36
C SER A 32 24.76 6.42 -3.73
N VAL A 33 24.17 5.85 -4.78
CA VAL A 33 24.43 6.30 -6.15
C VAL A 33 23.72 7.63 -6.36
N ASP A 34 24.48 8.70 -6.62
CA ASP A 34 23.98 10.05 -6.98
C ASP A 34 23.27 10.10 -8.36
N GLY A 35 22.89 8.94 -8.89
CA GLY A 35 22.17 8.82 -10.13
C GLY A 35 20.69 9.05 -9.91
N VAL A 36 20.15 10.13 -10.46
CA VAL A 36 18.70 10.24 -10.67
C VAL A 36 18.29 9.10 -11.59
N ALA A 37 17.63 8.08 -11.05
CA ALA A 37 17.07 6.99 -11.82
C ALA A 37 16.00 7.56 -12.76
N GLY A 38 16.38 7.84 -14.01
CA GLY A 38 15.45 8.24 -15.05
C GLY A 38 14.67 7.02 -15.52
N ALA A 39 13.49 6.78 -14.95
CA ALA A 39 12.57 5.81 -15.51
C ALA A 39 12.10 6.33 -16.89
N LYS A 40 12.63 5.75 -17.97
CA LYS A 40 12.10 6.00 -19.31
C LYS A 40 10.84 5.18 -19.49
N VAL A 41 9.70 5.87 -19.50
CA VAL A 41 8.43 5.25 -19.88
C VAL A 41 8.42 5.10 -21.39
N ASP A 42 8.25 3.87 -21.87
CA ASP A 42 8.03 3.58 -23.28
C ASP A 42 6.68 4.17 -23.69
N SER A 43 6.72 5.24 -24.49
CA SER A 43 5.52 5.96 -24.94
C SER A 43 4.58 5.07 -25.76
N SER A 44 5.08 4.00 -26.40
CA SER A 44 4.25 3.06 -27.15
C SER A 44 3.37 2.19 -26.25
N ARG A 45 3.70 2.09 -24.96
CA ARG A 45 2.92 1.36 -23.95
C ARG A 45 1.92 2.25 -23.22
N LEU A 46 1.91 3.56 -23.48
CA LEU A 46 0.91 4.47 -22.93
C LEU A 46 -0.43 4.19 -23.58
N ARG A 47 -1.46 4.00 -22.76
CA ARG A 47 -2.84 3.91 -23.24
C ARG A 47 -3.33 5.31 -23.60
N HIS A 48 -3.94 5.45 -24.76
CA HIS A 48 -4.55 6.69 -25.25
C HIS A 48 -6.04 6.67 -24.93
N GLY A 49 -6.67 7.84 -24.74
CA GLY A 49 -8.05 7.93 -24.24
C GLY A 49 -9.07 7.12 -25.08
N GLU A 50 -8.90 7.09 -26.39
CA GLU A 50 -9.74 6.31 -27.32
C GLU A 50 -9.66 4.79 -27.09
N GLN A 51 -8.56 4.31 -26.49
CA GLN A 51 -8.31 2.90 -26.21
C GLN A 51 -8.91 2.45 -24.88
N ILE A 52 -9.43 3.39 -24.09
CA ILE A 52 -10.01 3.08 -22.80
C ILE A 52 -11.50 3.43 -22.87
N PRO A 53 -12.37 2.43 -23.01
CA PRO A 53 -13.81 2.65 -23.02
C PRO A 53 -14.26 2.94 -21.58
N PHE A 54 -13.87 4.12 -21.06
CA PHE A 54 -14.47 4.63 -19.85
C PHE A 54 -15.86 5.11 -20.25
N GLU A 55 -16.85 4.26 -20.05
CA GLU A 55 -18.24 4.69 -20.11
C GLU A 55 -18.43 5.76 -19.03
N HIS A 56 -18.94 6.91 -19.44
CA HIS A 56 -19.32 7.97 -18.52
C HIS A 56 -20.28 7.38 -17.48
N SER A 57 -19.87 7.39 -16.21
CA SER A 57 -20.66 6.73 -15.16
C SER A 57 -21.81 7.62 -14.70
N TRP A 58 -21.52 8.88 -14.37
CA TRP A 58 -22.51 9.87 -13.93
C TRP A 58 -21.89 11.27 -13.84
N ASP A 59 -22.75 12.28 -13.82
CA ASP A 59 -22.40 13.67 -13.48
C ASP A 59 -22.99 14.04 -12.12
N LEU A 60 -22.20 14.73 -11.29
CA LEU A 60 -22.65 15.31 -10.03
C LEU A 60 -22.58 16.84 -10.12
N LYS A 61 -23.71 17.51 -9.87
CA LYS A 61 -23.80 18.96 -9.79
C LYS A 61 -23.69 19.38 -8.33
N LEU A 62 -22.57 20.00 -7.96
CA LEU A 62 -22.36 20.59 -6.64
C LEU A 62 -22.68 22.09 -6.69
N PRO A 63 -23.14 22.69 -5.58
CA PRO A 63 -23.55 24.10 -5.53
C PRO A 63 -22.37 25.08 -5.57
N GLY A 64 -21.16 24.60 -5.33
CA GLY A 64 -19.95 25.43 -5.28
C GLY A 64 -18.69 24.69 -5.72
N PRO A 65 -17.56 25.41 -5.77
CA PRO A 65 -16.26 24.82 -6.07
C PRO A 65 -15.88 23.77 -5.02
N VAL A 66 -15.20 22.71 -5.45
CA VAL A 66 -14.68 21.66 -4.57
C VAL A 66 -13.32 22.10 -4.03
N HIS A 67 -13.20 22.16 -2.71
CA HIS A 67 -11.92 22.38 -2.04
C HIS A 67 -11.06 21.12 -2.08
N THR A 68 -11.65 19.99 -1.67
CA THR A 68 -10.96 18.69 -1.65
C THR A 68 -11.95 17.54 -1.76
N SER A 69 -11.44 16.38 -2.18
CA SER A 69 -12.19 15.13 -2.29
C SER A 69 -11.38 13.94 -1.79
N TRP A 70 -12.03 12.98 -1.15
CA TRP A 70 -11.37 11.76 -0.66
C TRP A 70 -12.32 10.57 -0.60
N THR A 71 -11.73 9.38 -0.51
CA THR A 71 -12.42 8.12 -0.23
C THR A 71 -11.83 7.48 1.02
N GLY A 72 -12.66 6.78 1.80
CA GLY A 72 -12.24 6.12 3.03
C GLY A 72 -12.17 4.61 2.86
N ALA A 73 -11.11 3.95 3.37
CA ALA A 73 -11.00 2.50 3.31
C ALA A 73 -12.13 1.76 4.05
N ALA A 74 -12.69 2.37 5.10
CA ALA A 74 -13.82 1.80 5.85
C ALA A 74 -15.16 1.90 5.10
N VAL A 75 -15.27 2.81 4.11
CA VAL A 75 -16.50 3.09 3.36
C VAL A 75 -16.13 3.37 1.90
N PRO A 76 -15.71 2.34 1.14
CA PRO A 76 -15.20 2.52 -0.23
C PRO A 76 -16.29 2.94 -1.23
N ASP A 77 -17.55 2.68 -0.91
CA ASP A 77 -18.70 3.00 -1.75
C ASP A 77 -19.09 4.48 -1.67
N LEU A 78 -18.41 5.28 -0.84
CA LEU A 78 -18.65 6.71 -0.68
C LEU A 78 -17.44 7.52 -1.10
N VAL A 79 -17.71 8.55 -1.90
CA VAL A 79 -16.79 9.63 -2.19
C VAL A 79 -17.24 10.86 -1.43
N PHE A 80 -16.31 11.48 -0.72
CA PHE A 80 -16.56 12.70 0.03
C PHE A 80 -16.04 13.89 -0.75
N PHE A 81 -16.85 14.95 -0.85
CA PHE A 81 -16.48 16.22 -1.44
C PHE A 81 -16.68 17.32 -0.41
N GLN A 82 -15.63 18.05 -0.08
CA GLN A 82 -15.71 19.27 0.72
C GLN A 82 -15.76 20.46 -0.22
N LEU A 83 -16.72 21.35 0.00
CA LEU A 83 -16.84 22.57 -0.78
C LEU A 83 -15.97 23.69 -0.22
N ASP A 84 -15.49 24.54 -1.13
CA ASP A 84 -14.90 25.82 -0.80
C ASP A 84 -16.02 26.85 -0.62
N SER A 85 -16.83 26.64 0.42
CA SER A 85 -17.87 27.56 0.89
C SER A 85 -17.54 28.05 2.29
N ASP A 86 -18.20 29.12 2.73
CA ASP A 86 -18.04 29.66 4.09
C ASP A 86 -18.33 28.62 5.19
N ASP A 87 -19.20 27.65 4.88
CA ASP A 87 -19.69 26.61 5.77
C ASP A 87 -18.92 25.28 5.65
N HIS A 88 -18.00 25.13 4.69
CA HIS A 88 -17.17 23.94 4.50
C HIS A 88 -17.90 22.59 4.58
N GLU A 89 -19.14 22.55 4.09
CA GLU A 89 -20.00 21.37 4.10
C GLU A 89 -19.35 20.19 3.37
N ILE A 90 -19.61 18.97 3.86
CA ILE A 90 -19.11 17.74 3.28
C ILE A 90 -20.27 16.96 2.67
N TYR A 91 -20.18 16.70 1.38
CA TYR A 91 -21.13 15.89 0.62
C TYR A 91 -20.64 14.45 0.56
N ALA A 92 -21.42 13.52 1.07
CA ALA A 92 -21.16 12.09 0.92
C ALA A 92 -21.97 11.53 -0.24
N VAL A 93 -21.27 11.07 -1.27
CA VAL A 93 -21.86 10.67 -2.55
C VAL A 93 -21.60 9.19 -2.78
N ASP A 94 -22.65 8.48 -3.18
CA ASP A 94 -22.55 7.10 -3.61
C ASP A 94 -21.69 6.98 -4.88
N ALA A 95 -20.59 6.24 -4.80
CA ALA A 95 -19.61 6.14 -5.88
C ALA A 95 -20.18 5.48 -7.15
N MET A 96 -21.16 4.59 -7.00
CA MET A 96 -21.72 3.82 -8.11
C MET A 96 -22.77 4.62 -8.89
N SER A 97 -23.61 5.37 -8.18
CA SER A 97 -24.75 6.08 -8.76
C SER A 97 -24.58 7.59 -8.87
N GLY A 98 -23.59 8.18 -8.20
CA GLY A 98 -23.42 9.64 -8.13
C GLY A 98 -24.46 10.33 -7.26
N ARG A 99 -25.28 9.59 -6.51
CA ARG A 99 -26.34 10.16 -5.67
C ARG A 99 -25.79 10.60 -4.32
N THR A 100 -26.08 11.84 -3.92
CA THR A 100 -25.80 12.33 -2.57
C THR A 100 -26.60 11.54 -1.55
N ARG A 101 -25.90 10.90 -0.60
CA ARG A 101 -26.53 10.17 0.50
C ARG A 101 -26.84 11.09 1.68
N TRP A 102 -25.91 11.99 2.01
CA TRP A 102 -26.07 12.99 3.06
C TRP A 102 -25.11 14.16 2.85
N VAL A 103 -25.40 15.26 3.54
CA VAL A 103 -24.56 16.45 3.65
C VAL A 103 -24.31 16.68 5.14
N SER A 104 -23.07 16.98 5.52
CA SER A 104 -22.75 17.31 6.91
C SER A 104 -23.43 18.62 7.31
N GLU A 105 -23.53 18.86 8.61
CA GLU A 105 -23.79 20.21 9.09
C GLU A 105 -22.64 21.16 8.66
N PRO A 106 -22.92 22.46 8.51
CA PRO A 106 -21.90 23.50 8.34
C PRO A 106 -20.79 23.38 9.38
N LEU A 107 -19.55 23.31 8.91
CA LEU A 107 -18.34 23.31 9.72
C LEU A 107 -17.78 24.74 9.73
N PRO A 108 -18.08 25.53 10.78
CA PRO A 108 -17.59 26.90 10.85
C PRO A 108 -16.06 26.91 10.85
N LYS A 109 -15.49 27.90 10.14
CA LYS A 109 -14.06 28.13 10.11
C LYS A 109 -13.54 28.45 11.52
N ALA A 110 -12.52 27.71 11.96
CA ALA A 110 -11.84 27.93 13.24
C ALA A 110 -10.97 29.19 13.22
#